data_AF-A0A2V7VMT2-F1
#
_entry.id   AF-A0A2V7VMT2-F1
#
_cell.length_a   1.000
_cell.length_b   1.000
_cell.length_c   1.000
_cell.angle_alpha   90.00
_cell.angle_beta   90.00
_cell.angle_gamma   90.00
#
_symmetry.space_group_name_H-M   'P 1'
#
loop_
_entity.id
_entity.type
_entity.pdbx_description
1 polymer ?
#
loop_
_entity_poly.entity_id
_entity_poly.type
_entity_poly.pdbx_seq_one_letter_code
_entity_poly.pdbx_strand_id
1 'polypeptide(L)'
;MQYRHTAKDVRSIGAELGVAYVLDGSVRRAGARLRVTAQLVQTSDGTHIWADTYEQDLTDVIEIQTAIAERVGDSLSLELLSDRHVAHAKARQTTPEARDEYLKGRYVWNQRTPDALRQALAHFQRTIELDPGFAPGYVGLADTYALLGFWGYGILAPAEA
;
A
#
# COMPACT_ATOMS: atom_id res chain seq x y z
N MET A 1 17.58 -15.57 -12.14
CA MET A 1 16.12 -15.70 -11.96
C MET A 1 15.70 -17.06 -12.49
N GLN A 2 15.22 -17.95 -11.63
CA GLN A 2 14.94 -19.37 -11.93
C GLN A 2 13.88 -19.59 -13.02
N TYR A 3 12.95 -18.65 -13.19
CA TYR A 3 11.89 -18.71 -14.20
C TYR A 3 12.18 -17.86 -15.44
N ARG A 4 13.32 -17.18 -15.50
CA ARG A 4 13.67 -16.37 -16.68
C ARG A 4 14.02 -17.31 -17.84
N HIS A 5 13.31 -17.18 -18.96
CA HIS A 5 13.41 -18.05 -20.15
C HIS A 5 12.95 -19.50 -19.93
N THR A 6 12.11 -19.76 -18.93
CA THR A 6 11.50 -21.07 -18.77
C THR A 6 10.41 -21.30 -19.82
N ALA A 7 10.20 -22.56 -20.21
CA ALA A 7 9.03 -22.98 -21.00
C ALA A 7 7.82 -23.32 -20.10
N LYS A 8 7.97 -23.19 -18.77
CA LYS A 8 6.86 -23.38 -17.84
C LYS A 8 5.79 -22.32 -18.05
N ASP A 9 4.55 -22.78 -18.01
CA ASP A 9 3.38 -21.92 -18.05
C ASP A 9 3.21 -21.14 -16.75
N VAL A 10 2.63 -19.94 -16.82
CA VAL A 10 2.38 -19.05 -15.68
C VAL A 10 1.59 -19.75 -14.58
N ARG A 11 0.67 -20.65 -14.95
CA ARG A 11 -0.10 -21.45 -13.97
C ARG A 11 0.81 -22.35 -13.12
N SER A 12 1.78 -23.02 -13.75
CA SER A 12 2.77 -23.85 -13.04
C SER A 12 3.70 -23.00 -12.17
N ILE A 13 4.13 -21.85 -12.67
CA ILE A 13 4.96 -20.90 -11.91
C ILE A 13 4.18 -20.39 -10.68
N GLY A 14 2.91 -20.04 -10.86
CA GLY A 14 2.04 -19.59 -9.78
C GLY A 14 1.82 -20.66 -8.71
N ALA A 15 1.62 -21.91 -9.11
CA ALA A 15 1.47 -23.04 -8.18
C ALA A 15 2.77 -23.33 -7.40
N GLU A 16 3.93 -23.28 -8.05
CA GLU A 16 5.24 -23.48 -7.40
C GLU A 16 5.59 -22.37 -6.40
N LEU A 17 5.17 -21.13 -6.69
CA LEU A 17 5.44 -19.96 -5.87
C LEU A 17 4.34 -19.63 -4.85
N GLY A 18 3.15 -20.24 -4.98
CA GLY A 18 1.99 -19.93 -4.13
C GLY A 18 1.44 -18.52 -4.33
N VAL A 19 1.52 -17.98 -5.55
CA VAL A 19 1.08 -16.61 -5.89
C VAL A 19 -0.14 -16.61 -6.79
N ALA A 20 -1.04 -15.64 -6.59
CA ALA A 20 -2.27 -15.48 -7.38
C ALA A 20 -2.04 -14.77 -8.73
N TYR A 21 -0.98 -13.97 -8.83
CA TYR A 21 -0.64 -13.21 -10.02
C TYR A 21 0.87 -13.25 -10.26
N VAL A 22 1.26 -13.22 -11.53
CA VAL A 22 2.65 -13.08 -11.98
C VAL A 22 2.76 -11.81 -12.82
N LEU A 23 3.69 -10.94 -12.43
CA LEU A 23 4.11 -9.80 -13.24
C LEU A 23 5.30 -10.25 -14.10
N ASP A 24 5.12 -10.22 -15.42
CA ASP A 24 6.16 -10.52 -16.39
C ASP A 24 6.42 -9.30 -17.28
N GLY A 25 7.64 -9.18 -17.81
CA GLY A 25 8.00 -8.04 -18.63
C GLY A 25 9.34 -8.15 -19.29
N SER A 26 9.52 -7.36 -20.34
CA SER A 26 10.78 -7.26 -21.07
C SER A 26 11.21 -5.81 -21.25
N VAL A 27 12.51 -5.58 -21.12
CA VAL A 27 13.15 -4.28 -21.33
C VAL A 27 14.05 -4.42 -22.55
N ARG A 28 13.83 -3.58 -23.56
CA ARG A 28 14.67 -3.48 -24.75
C ARG A 28 15.25 -2.07 -24.83
N ARG A 29 16.54 -1.98 -25.13
CA ARG A 29 17.24 -0.70 -25.32
C ARG A 29 17.74 -0.60 -26.75
N ALA A 30 17.48 0.53 -27.40
CA ALA A 30 18.03 0.88 -28.71
C ALA A 30 18.62 2.30 -28.65
N GLY A 31 19.95 2.38 -28.53
CA GLY A 31 20.66 3.65 -28.37
C GLY A 31 20.25 4.39 -27.10
N ALA A 32 19.63 5.56 -27.28
CA ALA A 32 19.10 6.41 -26.22
C ALA A 32 17.63 6.08 -25.85
N ARG A 33 16.95 5.16 -26.54
CA ARG A 33 15.56 4.80 -26.28
C ARG A 33 15.44 3.49 -25.50
N LEU A 34 14.54 3.48 -24.53
CA LEU A 34 14.13 2.31 -23.77
C LEU A 34 12.68 1.97 -24.13
N ARG A 35 12.42 0.71 -24.49
CA ARG A 35 11.09 0.13 -24.59
C ARG A 35 10.90 -0.87 -23.47
N VAL A 36 9.95 -0.63 -22.58
CA VAL A 36 9.57 -1.55 -21.51
C VAL A 36 8.18 -2.10 -21.82
N THR A 37 8.03 -3.42 -21.72
CA THR A 37 6.76 -4.12 -21.83
C THR A 37 6.53 -4.81 -20.50
N ALA A 38 5.33 -4.67 -19.94
CA ALA A 38 4.95 -5.33 -18.70
C ALA A 38 3.54 -5.88 -18.84
N GLN A 39 3.30 -7.03 -18.23
CA GLN A 39 2.00 -7.70 -18.23
C GLN A 39 1.75 -8.37 -16.87
N LEU A 40 0.51 -8.30 -16.40
CA LEU A 40 0.03 -8.95 -15.21
C LEU A 40 -0.87 -10.11 -15.61
N VAL A 41 -0.52 -11.32 -15.18
CA VAL A 41 -1.24 -12.55 -15.54
C VAL A 41 -1.73 -13.25 -14.27
N GLN A 42 -3.00 -13.62 -14.26
CA GLN A 42 -3.60 -14.39 -13.17
C GLN A 42 -3.21 -15.87 -13.29
N THR A 43 -2.76 -16.45 -12.19
CA THR A 43 -2.16 -17.79 -12.19
C THR A 43 -3.18 -18.93 -12.17
N SER A 44 -4.46 -18.65 -11.84
CA SER A 44 -5.50 -19.68 -11.78
C SER A 44 -5.89 -20.22 -13.15
N ASP A 45 -5.97 -19.35 -14.15
CA ASP A 45 -6.47 -19.65 -15.49
C ASP A 45 -5.56 -19.14 -16.61
N GLY A 46 -4.53 -18.35 -16.29
CA GLY A 46 -3.62 -17.75 -17.26
C GLY A 46 -4.17 -16.49 -17.92
N THR A 47 -5.23 -15.89 -17.37
CA THR A 47 -5.84 -14.69 -17.93
C THR A 47 -4.89 -13.49 -17.82
N HIS A 48 -4.71 -12.76 -18.92
CA HIS A 48 -3.97 -11.50 -18.95
C HIS A 48 -4.88 -10.39 -18.44
N ILE A 49 -4.60 -9.90 -17.23
CA ILE A 49 -5.40 -8.86 -16.56
C ILE A 49 -5.01 -7.46 -17.07
N TRP A 50 -3.73 -7.28 -17.37
CA TRP A 50 -3.20 -6.02 -17.86
C TRP A 50 -1.93 -6.23 -18.67
N ALA A 51 -1.71 -5.39 -19.67
CA ALA A 51 -0.45 -5.29 -20.37
C ALA A 51 -0.25 -3.87 -20.92
N ASP A 52 0.95 -3.32 -20.78
CA ASP A 52 1.32 -2.02 -21.36
C ASP A 52 2.74 -2.04 -21.94
N THR A 53 2.96 -1.10 -22.86
CA THR A 53 4.27 -0.80 -23.43
C THR A 53 4.61 0.67 -23.21
N TYR A 54 5.81 0.92 -22.69
CA TYR A 54 6.37 2.24 -22.42
C TYR A 54 7.58 2.46 -23.31
N GLU A 55 7.66 3.64 -23.92
CA GLU A 55 8.81 4.07 -24.69
C GLU A 55 9.26 5.44 -24.21
N GLN A 56 10.52 5.55 -23.79
CA GLN A 56 11.06 6.81 -23.28
C GLN A 56 12.57 6.87 -23.51
N ASP A 57 13.12 8.07 -23.55
CA ASP A 57 14.56 8.29 -23.62
C ASP A 57 15.23 7.92 -22.28
N LEU A 58 16.48 7.47 -22.34
CA LEU A 58 17.28 6.95 -21.21
C LEU A 58 17.65 7.98 -20.16
N THR A 59 17.31 9.25 -20.37
CA THR A 59 17.48 10.30 -19.37
C THR A 59 16.62 10.07 -18.14
N ASP A 60 15.47 9.39 -18.29
CA ASP A 60 14.41 9.40 -17.27
C ASP A 60 14.00 7.99 -16.82
N VAL A 61 14.97 7.08 -16.66
CA VAL A 61 14.72 5.68 -16.26
C VAL A 61 13.93 5.56 -14.95
N ILE A 62 14.16 6.49 -14.01
CA ILE A 62 13.45 6.50 -12.72
C ILE A 62 11.96 6.82 -12.91
N GLU A 63 11.62 7.74 -13.80
CA GLU A 63 10.21 8.08 -14.08
C GLU A 63 9.47 6.87 -14.68
N ILE A 64 10.13 6.13 -15.57
CA ILE A 64 9.57 4.90 -16.15
C ILE A 64 9.28 3.86 -15.05
N GLN A 65 10.21 3.68 -14.10
CA GLN A 65 10.02 2.73 -12.99
C GLN A 65 8.82 3.11 -12.12
N THR A 66 8.69 4.39 -11.76
CA THR A 66 7.56 4.88 -10.98
C THR A 66 6.25 4.72 -11.74
N ALA A 67 6.20 5.11 -13.02
CA ALA A 67 5.00 4.99 -13.84
C ALA A 67 4.52 3.54 -13.98
N ILE A 68 5.46 2.59 -14.19
CA ILE A 68 5.12 1.15 -14.24
C ILE A 68 4.57 0.69 -12.89
N ALA A 69 5.22 1.05 -11.78
CA ALA A 69 4.78 0.65 -10.44
C ALA A 69 3.38 1.18 -10.12
N GLU A 70 3.09 2.44 -10.46
CA GLU A 70 1.77 3.05 -10.29
C GLU A 70 0.70 2.31 -11.11
N ARG A 71 0.93 2.06 -12.40
CA ARG A 71 -0.06 1.36 -13.25
C ARG A 71 -0.30 -0.09 -12.86
N VAL A 72 0.75 -0.78 -12.41
CA VAL A 72 0.60 -2.14 -11.85
C VAL A 72 -0.23 -2.08 -10.58
N GLY A 73 0.04 -1.13 -9.69
CA GLY A 73 -0.76 -0.90 -8.48
C GLY A 73 -2.23 -0.62 -8.78
N ASP A 74 -2.51 0.25 -9.75
CA ASP A 74 -3.87 0.57 -10.19
C ASP A 74 -4.58 -0.64 -10.81
N SER A 75 -3.89 -1.43 -11.64
CA SER A 75 -4.45 -2.62 -12.29
C SER A 75 -4.76 -3.73 -11.29
N LEU A 76 -3.85 -3.99 -10.33
CA LEU A 76 -4.13 -4.90 -9.22
C LEU A 76 -5.28 -4.38 -8.37
N SER A 77 -5.34 -3.07 -8.12
CA SER A 77 -6.41 -2.45 -7.35
C SER A 77 -7.76 -2.64 -8.05
N LEU A 78 -7.86 -2.41 -9.36
CA LEU A 78 -9.11 -2.61 -10.10
C LEU A 78 -9.60 -4.06 -10.04
N GLU A 79 -8.71 -5.03 -10.21
CA GLU A 79 -9.08 -6.45 -10.20
C GLU A 79 -9.40 -6.97 -8.78
N LEU A 80 -8.61 -6.58 -7.77
CA LEU A 80 -8.76 -7.02 -6.39
C LEU A 80 -9.84 -6.25 -5.61
N LEU A 81 -10.17 -5.02 -6.02
CA LEU A 81 -11.13 -4.14 -5.36
C LEU A 81 -12.46 -4.02 -6.11
N SER A 82 -12.63 -4.71 -7.24
CA SER A 82 -13.93 -4.80 -7.93
C SER A 82 -15.04 -5.36 -7.00
N ASP A 83 -14.70 -6.25 -6.05
CA ASP A 83 -15.60 -6.73 -4.98
C ASP A 83 -15.50 -5.94 -3.66
N ARG A 84 -14.53 -5.04 -3.54
CA ARG A 84 -14.33 -4.20 -2.35
C ARG A 84 -14.04 -2.78 -2.79
N HIS A 85 -15.10 -1.99 -2.96
CA HIS A 85 -15.03 -0.52 -2.96
C HIS A 85 -14.26 -0.01 -1.73
N VAL A 86 -12.94 0.00 -1.81
CA VAL A 86 -12.09 0.91 -1.06
C VAL A 86 -11.48 1.77 -2.14
N ALA A 87 -12.15 2.88 -2.38
CA ALA A 87 -11.61 3.94 -3.20
C ALA A 87 -10.17 4.20 -2.75
N HIS A 88 -9.20 3.85 -3.60
CA HIS A 88 -7.95 4.59 -3.69
C HIS A 88 -8.29 5.99 -4.25
N ALA A 89 -9.20 6.71 -3.57
CA ALA A 89 -9.26 8.15 -3.67
C ALA A 89 -7.90 8.59 -3.18
N LYS A 90 -7.01 8.98 -4.11
CA LYS A 90 -5.65 9.48 -3.89
C LYS A 90 -5.49 9.93 -2.45
N ALA A 91 -5.04 9.02 -1.58
CA ALA A 91 -4.93 9.34 -0.17
C ALA A 91 -3.97 10.51 -0.13
N ARG A 92 -4.45 11.67 0.35
CA ARG A 92 -3.66 12.89 0.40
C ARG A 92 -2.29 12.53 0.96
N GLN A 93 -1.25 12.79 0.17
CA GLN A 93 0.11 12.56 0.61
C GLN A 93 0.35 13.47 1.82
N THR A 94 0.72 12.86 2.94
CA THR A 94 1.04 13.53 4.19
C THR A 94 2.53 13.82 4.25
N THR A 95 2.95 14.73 5.13
CA THR A 95 4.37 14.95 5.40
C THR A 95 5.01 13.69 6.02
N PRO A 96 6.31 13.42 5.75
CA PRO A 96 7.03 12.31 6.37
C PRO A 96 6.95 12.32 7.90
N GLU A 97 6.98 13.50 8.52
CA GLU A 97 6.93 13.69 9.96
C GLU A 97 5.56 13.31 10.53
N ALA A 98 4.46 13.72 9.89
CA ALA A 98 3.11 13.33 10.30
C ALA A 98 2.90 11.81 10.14
N ARG A 99 3.47 11.22 9.07
CA ARG A 99 3.43 9.77 8.85
C ARG A 99 4.21 9.02 9.93
N ASP A 100 5.39 9.49 10.31
CA ASP A 100 6.22 8.88 11.34
C ASP A 100 5.52 8.92 12.71
N GLU A 101 4.96 10.07 13.10
CA GLU A 101 4.16 10.19 14.32
C GLU A 101 2.94 9.27 14.31
N TYR A 102 2.25 9.15 13.17
CA TYR A 102 1.13 8.21 13.03
C TYR A 102 1.57 6.76 13.23
N LEU A 103 2.71 6.35 12.65
CA LEU A 103 3.23 4.99 12.81
C LEU A 103 3.67 4.70 14.25
N LYS A 104 4.30 5.65 14.93
CA LYS A 104 4.60 5.56 16.37
C LYS A 104 3.33 5.38 17.19
N GLY A 105 2.29 6.18 16.92
CA GLY A 105 0.98 6.05 17.55
C GLY A 105 0.36 4.66 17.36
N ARG A 106 0.39 4.14 16.12
CA ARG A 106 -0.10 2.77 15.82
C ARG A 106 0.71 1.69 16.54
N TYR A 107 2.03 1.85 16.64
CA TYR A 107 2.90 0.91 17.34
C TYR A 107 2.53 0.81 18.82
N VAL A 108 2.41 1.94 19.53
CA VAL A 108 2.06 1.92 20.96
C VAL A 108 0.59 1.53 21.19
N TRP A 109 -0.33 1.97 20.33
CA TRP A 109 -1.73 1.57 20.39
C TRP A 109 -1.92 0.04 20.33
N ASN A 110 -1.11 -0.65 19.53
CA ASN A 110 -1.15 -2.11 19.41
C ASN A 110 -0.65 -2.86 20.65
N GLN A 111 0.01 -2.21 21.60
CA GLN A 111 0.41 -2.84 22.87
C GLN A 111 -0.78 -3.02 23.81
N ARG A 112 -1.87 -2.25 23.59
CA ARG A 112 -3.16 -2.46 24.26
C ARG A 112 -3.01 -2.47 25.78
N THR A 113 -2.27 -1.51 26.32
CA THR A 113 -2.17 -1.22 27.74
C THR A 113 -2.61 0.22 28.04
N PRO A 114 -3.11 0.50 29.26
CA PRO A 114 -3.42 1.86 29.74
C PRO A 114 -2.42 2.95 29.34
N ASP A 115 -1.15 2.75 29.67
CA ASP A 115 -0.09 3.73 29.43
C ASP A 115 0.21 3.88 27.93
N ALA A 116 0.16 2.77 27.19
CA ALA A 116 0.41 2.79 25.75
C ALA A 116 -0.73 3.48 24.98
N LEU A 117 -1.99 3.36 25.44
CA LEU A 117 -3.12 4.09 24.87
C LEU A 117 -3.02 5.59 25.15
N ARG A 118 -2.56 6.01 26.34
CA ARG A 118 -2.26 7.43 26.61
C ARG A 118 -1.15 7.97 25.72
N GLN A 119 -0.09 7.19 25.47
CA GLN A 119 0.97 7.56 24.53
C GLN A 119 0.46 7.61 23.08
N ALA A 120 -0.39 6.67 22.68
CA ALA A 120 -1.02 6.66 21.36
C ALA A 120 -1.80 7.96 21.10
N LEU A 121 -2.56 8.42 22.10
CA LEU A 121 -3.32 9.65 22.02
C LEU A 121 -2.42 10.86 21.68
N ALA A 122 -1.29 10.99 22.38
CA ALA A 122 -0.33 12.07 22.15
C ALA A 122 0.28 12.02 20.75
N HIS A 123 0.64 10.83 20.26
CA HIS A 123 1.16 10.66 18.90
C HIS A 123 0.12 11.02 17.84
N PHE A 124 -1.14 10.59 17.98
CA PHE A 124 -2.19 10.91 17.01
C PHE A 124 -2.61 12.38 17.05
N GLN A 125 -2.63 13.02 18.22
CA GLN A 125 -2.75 14.48 18.33
C GLN A 125 -1.62 15.18 17.58
N ARG A 126 -0.38 14.73 17.78
CA ARG A 126 0.78 15.31 17.08
C ARG A 126 0.71 15.11 15.56
N THR A 127 0.21 13.95 15.10
CA THR A 127 -0.06 13.72 13.68
C THR A 127 -1.00 14.79 13.11
N ILE A 128 -2.08 15.12 13.80
CA ILE A 128 -3.08 16.12 13.36
C ILE A 128 -2.50 17.53 13.40
N GLU A 129 -1.70 17.86 14.41
CA GLU A 129 -1.00 19.16 14.47
C GLU A 129 -0.03 19.34 13.30
N LEU A 130 0.64 18.27 12.88
CA LEU A 130 1.60 18.29 11.77
C LEU A 130 0.93 18.31 10.40
N ASP A 131 -0.17 17.57 10.22
CA ASP A 131 -0.98 17.62 9.01
C ASP A 131 -2.49 17.48 9.34
N PRO A 132 -3.21 18.61 9.47
CA PRO A 132 -4.64 18.59 9.77
C PRO A 132 -5.50 17.92 8.68
N GLY A 133 -4.96 17.73 7.48
CA GLY A 133 -5.66 17.04 6.38
C GLY A 133 -5.37 15.54 6.30
N PHE A 134 -4.49 15.01 7.15
CA PHE A 134 -4.17 13.59 7.17
C PHE A 134 -5.19 12.82 8.01
N ALA A 135 -6.28 12.40 7.35
CA ALA A 135 -7.41 11.69 7.95
C ALA A 135 -7.04 10.53 8.91
N PRO A 136 -6.00 9.70 8.65
CA PRO A 136 -5.59 8.65 9.57
C PRO A 136 -5.24 9.10 10.99
N GLY A 137 -4.80 10.35 11.20
CA GLY A 137 -4.57 10.88 12.55
C GLY A 137 -5.86 10.92 13.39
N TYR A 138 -6.96 11.40 12.80
CA TYR A 138 -8.27 11.43 13.46
C TYR A 138 -8.83 10.03 13.71
N VAL A 139 -8.61 9.10 12.77
CA VAL A 139 -8.99 7.69 12.94
C VAL A 139 -8.26 7.07 14.12
N GLY A 140 -6.94 7.30 14.22
CA GLY A 140 -6.13 6.83 15.35
C GLY A 140 -6.63 7.36 16.71
N LEU A 141 -7.07 8.62 16.77
CA LEU A 141 -7.70 9.17 17.97
C LEU A 141 -9.00 8.46 18.31
N ALA A 142 -9.91 8.32 17.33
CA ALA A 142 -11.19 7.63 17.53
C ALA A 142 -10.99 6.19 18.03
N ASP A 143 -10.08 5.46 17.40
CA ASP A 143 -9.71 4.09 17.79
C ASP A 143 -9.14 4.03 19.22
N THR A 144 -8.39 5.06 19.62
CA THR A 144 -7.81 5.14 20.97
C THR A 144 -8.88 5.41 22.03
N TYR A 145 -9.77 6.39 21.77
CA TYR A 145 -10.90 6.69 22.65
C TYR A 145 -11.85 5.50 22.80
N ALA A 146 -12.14 4.78 21.70
CA ALA A 146 -12.97 3.59 21.74
C ALA A 146 -12.42 2.50 22.67
N LEU A 147 -11.09 2.34 22.72
CA LEU A 147 -10.45 1.39 23.64
C LEU A 147 -10.38 1.90 25.07
N LEU A 148 -10.10 3.19 25.27
CA LEU A 148 -10.09 3.78 26.61
C LEU A 148 -11.49 3.77 27.27
N GLY A 149 -12.54 3.88 26.46
CA GLY A 149 -13.94 3.73 26.89
C GLY A 149 -14.38 2.27 27.07
N PHE A 150 -13.63 1.29 26.59
CA PHE A 150 -13.92 -0.13 26.81
C PHE A 150 -13.60 -0.50 28.26
N TRP A 151 -14.56 -1.12 28.97
CA TRP A 151 -14.48 -1.43 30.41
C TRP A 151 -13.23 -2.22 30.85
N GLY A 152 -12.54 -2.91 29.93
CA GLY A 152 -11.28 -3.60 30.19
C GLY A 152 -10.06 -2.69 30.39
N TYR A 153 -10.15 -1.40 30.01
CA TYR A 153 -9.07 -0.41 30.16
C TYR A 153 -9.35 0.67 31.20
N GLY A 154 -10.61 0.92 31.56
CA GLY A 154 -11.01 1.60 32.79
C GLY A 154 -10.38 2.99 33.06
N ILE A 155 -10.24 3.86 32.04
CA ILE A 155 -9.50 5.14 32.19
C ILE A 155 -10.30 6.40 31.87
N LEU A 156 -11.46 6.34 31.18
CA LEU A 156 -12.27 7.54 30.93
C LEU A 156 -13.59 7.52 31.71
N ALA A 157 -13.83 8.58 32.48
CA ALA A 157 -15.14 8.85 33.03
C ALA A 157 -16.09 9.31 31.89
N PRO A 158 -17.41 9.06 31.98
CA PRO A 158 -18.38 9.36 30.90
C PRO A 158 -18.44 10.81 30.42
N ALA A 159 -17.84 11.75 31.16
CA ALA A 159 -17.79 13.17 30.78
C ALA A 159 -16.67 13.49 29.77
N GLU A 160 -15.75 12.54 29.53
CA GLU A 160 -14.56 12.70 28.67
C GLU A 160 -14.59 11.74 27.46
N ALA A 161 -15.71 11.06 27.25
CA ALA A 161 -15.99 10.19 26.09
C ALA A 161 -16.88 10.91 25.08
#